data_AF-A0A7X7LV81-F1
#
_entry.id   AF-A0A7X7LV81-F1
#
_cell.length_a   1.000
_cell.length_b   1.000
_cell.length_c   1.000
_cell.angle_alpha   90.00
_cell.angle_beta   90.00
_cell.angle_gamma   90.00
#
_symmetry.space_group_name_H-M   'P 1'
#
loop_
_entity.id
_entity.type
_entity.pdbx_description
1 polymer ?
#
loop_
_entity_poly.entity_id
_entity_poly.type
_entity_poly.pdbx_seq_one_letter_code
_entity_poly.pdbx_strand_id
1 'polypeptide(L)'
;MSRRLAALLLTLSATLAHPALAAEPQPSAAVQSPEARSEALKDEGRRLRAEAEATYLDTERACYDRFLVNRCIDQAKAKRLETIRRARELEAEARRIDLAERRRLAEERGLLLAPAPLERPAEPDFTPAPATASTPPVPAPIPAPASTTEADRLRAQRAAEARAADAAARAAQAERDAERATERARAEREAAARAEAAARDRARYDERIRQYEAEQAKEKAGQQPE
;
A
#
# COMPACT_ATOMS: atom_id res chain seq x y z
N MET A 1 4.97 -68.65 20.86
CA MET A 1 5.18 -67.31 20.27
C MET A 1 5.33 -67.35 18.74
N SER A 2 4.56 -68.17 17.99
CA SER A 2 4.86 -68.34 16.55
C SER A 2 3.65 -68.57 15.64
N ARG A 3 2.44 -68.16 16.05
CA ARG A 3 1.22 -68.34 15.23
C ARG A 3 0.38 -67.08 15.01
N ARG A 4 0.76 -65.93 15.59
CA ARG A 4 0.08 -64.64 15.34
C ARG A 4 0.85 -63.70 14.40
N LEU A 5 2.06 -64.08 13.98
CA LEU A 5 2.90 -63.29 13.06
C LEU A 5 2.66 -63.63 11.59
N ALA A 6 2.03 -64.77 11.27
CA ALA A 6 1.80 -65.19 9.89
C ALA A 6 0.54 -64.57 9.25
N ALA A 7 -0.38 -64.01 10.04
CA ALA A 7 -1.62 -63.41 9.53
C ALA A 7 -1.49 -61.90 9.23
N LEU A 8 -0.41 -61.25 9.67
CA LEU A 8 -0.17 -59.82 9.42
C LEU A 8 0.71 -59.55 8.18
N LEU A 9 1.30 -60.60 7.60
CA LEU A 9 2.19 -60.51 6.43
C LEU A 9 1.51 -60.79 5.09
N LEU A 10 0.22 -61.17 5.09
CA LEU A 10 -0.55 -61.45 3.87
C LEU A 10 -1.51 -60.32 3.44
N THR A 11 -1.48 -59.18 4.11
CA THR A 11 -2.23 -57.96 3.72
C THR A 11 -1.32 -56.83 3.22
N LEU A 12 -0.03 -57.10 3.03
CA LEU A 12 0.99 -56.10 2.64
C LEU A 12 1.54 -56.29 1.22
N SER A 13 0.81 -56.98 0.33
CA SER A 13 1.32 -57.32 -1.01
C SER A 13 0.30 -57.20 -2.15
N ALA A 14 -0.80 -56.47 -1.95
CA ALA A 14 -1.83 -56.28 -2.98
C ALA A 14 -2.27 -54.81 -3.17
N THR A 15 -1.32 -53.90 -3.38
CA THR A 15 -1.60 -52.56 -3.96
C THR A 15 -0.39 -52.02 -4.75
N LEU A 16 0.20 -52.86 -5.60
CA LEU A 16 1.03 -52.41 -6.73
C LEU A 16 0.20 -52.47 -8.02
N ALA A 17 -0.84 -51.64 -8.08
CA ALA A 17 -1.46 -51.24 -9.31
C ALA A 17 -1.34 -49.72 -9.37
N HIS A 18 -0.29 -49.24 -10.03
CA HIS A 18 -0.20 -47.86 -10.48
C HIS A 18 -1.24 -47.69 -11.61
N PRO A 19 -2.34 -46.96 -11.43
CA PRO A 19 -2.85 -46.22 -12.58
C PRO A 19 -1.78 -45.18 -12.89
N ALA A 20 -1.26 -45.21 -14.12
CA ALA A 20 -0.66 -44.03 -14.70
C ALA A 20 -1.71 -42.93 -14.58
N LEU A 21 -1.61 -42.08 -13.55
CA LEU A 21 -2.30 -40.80 -13.58
C LEU A 21 -1.74 -40.13 -14.81
N ALA A 22 -2.59 -40.05 -15.83
CA ALA A 22 -2.52 -39.03 -16.84
C ALA A 22 -2.11 -37.75 -16.09
N ALA A 23 -0.97 -37.19 -16.48
CA ALA A 23 -0.71 -35.80 -16.20
C ALA A 23 -1.95 -35.07 -16.73
N GLU A 24 -2.84 -34.66 -15.82
CA GLU A 24 -3.87 -33.73 -16.19
C GLU A 24 -3.14 -32.58 -16.88
N PRO A 25 -3.64 -32.11 -18.02
CA PRO A 25 -3.13 -30.88 -18.58
C PRO A 25 -3.27 -29.86 -17.45
N GLN A 26 -2.12 -29.42 -16.90
CA GLN A 26 -2.04 -28.16 -16.18
C GLN A 26 -2.92 -27.23 -16.98
N PRO A 27 -3.99 -26.65 -16.40
CA PRO A 27 -4.87 -25.79 -17.16
C PRO A 27 -3.92 -24.80 -17.80
N SER A 28 -3.78 -24.91 -19.13
CA SER A 28 -3.02 -23.93 -19.90
C SER A 28 -3.50 -22.62 -19.35
N ALA A 29 -2.59 -21.71 -19.01
CA ALA A 29 -2.96 -20.34 -18.69
C ALA A 29 -3.85 -19.87 -19.84
N ALA A 30 -5.16 -20.12 -19.69
CA ALA A 30 -6.18 -19.60 -20.54
C ALA A 30 -5.87 -18.13 -20.50
N VAL A 31 -5.88 -17.48 -21.66
CA VAL A 31 -5.53 -16.07 -21.78
C VAL A 31 -6.51 -15.31 -20.89
N GLN A 32 -6.17 -15.19 -19.61
CA GLN A 32 -6.96 -14.55 -18.58
C GLN A 32 -6.77 -13.09 -18.87
N SER A 33 -7.88 -12.35 -18.94
CA SER A 33 -7.78 -10.91 -19.08
C SER A 33 -6.92 -10.37 -17.93
N PRO A 34 -6.15 -9.30 -18.15
CA PRO A 34 -5.37 -8.67 -17.09
C PRO A 34 -6.20 -8.38 -15.84
N GLU A 35 -7.47 -8.01 -16.00
CA GLU A 35 -8.43 -7.79 -14.91
C GLU A 35 -8.73 -9.09 -14.15
N ALA A 36 -9.00 -10.19 -14.85
CA ALA A 36 -9.25 -11.49 -14.22
C ALA A 36 -8.03 -11.97 -13.42
N ARG A 37 -6.83 -11.80 -13.97
CA ARG A 37 -5.58 -12.10 -13.27
C ARG A 37 -5.40 -11.19 -12.04
N SER A 38 -5.67 -9.90 -12.17
CA SER A 38 -5.57 -8.98 -11.04
C SER A 38 -6.56 -9.35 -9.93
N GLU A 39 -7.78 -9.74 -10.25
CA GLU A 39 -8.77 -10.09 -9.22
C GLU A 39 -8.39 -11.40 -8.53
N ALA A 40 -7.94 -12.41 -9.28
CA ALA A 40 -7.44 -13.65 -8.70
C ALA A 40 -6.29 -13.42 -7.69
N LEU A 41 -5.33 -12.56 -8.03
CA LEU A 41 -4.23 -12.19 -7.14
C LEU A 41 -4.72 -11.43 -5.89
N LYS A 42 -5.75 -10.58 -6.02
CA LYS A 42 -6.37 -9.89 -4.88
C LYS A 42 -7.08 -10.87 -3.98
N ASP A 43 -7.86 -11.80 -4.53
CA ASP A 43 -8.55 -12.85 -3.80
C ASP A 43 -7.56 -13.75 -3.04
N GLU A 44 -6.49 -14.16 -3.70
CA GLU A 44 -5.44 -14.96 -3.07
C GLU A 44 -4.76 -14.20 -1.93
N GLY A 45 -4.41 -12.93 -2.14
CA GLY A 45 -3.88 -12.05 -1.09
C GLY A 45 -4.84 -11.91 0.10
N ARG A 46 -6.15 -11.70 -0.15
CA ARG A 46 -7.17 -11.63 0.90
C ARG A 46 -7.27 -12.94 1.68
N ARG A 47 -7.29 -14.08 0.98
CA ARG A 47 -7.35 -15.42 1.58
C ARG A 47 -6.14 -15.69 2.47
N LEU A 48 -4.93 -15.39 2.00
CA LEU A 48 -3.70 -15.57 2.79
C LEU A 48 -3.68 -14.72 4.06
N ARG A 49 -4.24 -13.51 4.03
CA ARG A 49 -4.35 -12.66 5.23
C ARG A 49 -5.35 -13.23 6.22
N ALA A 50 -6.49 -13.71 5.75
CA ALA A 50 -7.49 -14.35 6.60
C ALA A 50 -6.93 -15.63 7.23
N GLU A 51 -6.22 -16.44 6.46
CA GLU A 51 -5.54 -17.65 6.94
C GLU A 51 -4.46 -17.33 7.98
N ALA A 52 -3.62 -16.31 7.72
CA ALA A 52 -2.60 -15.87 8.66
C ALA A 52 -3.21 -15.40 9.99
N GLU A 53 -4.33 -14.70 9.93
CA GLU A 53 -5.05 -14.24 11.13
C GLU A 53 -5.67 -15.40 11.91
N ALA A 54 -6.40 -16.29 11.24
CA ALA A 54 -7.00 -17.47 11.87
C ALA A 54 -5.92 -18.33 12.54
N THR A 55 -4.84 -18.63 11.82
CA THR A 55 -3.71 -19.40 12.34
C THR A 55 -3.06 -18.73 13.55
N TYR A 56 -2.90 -17.40 13.50
CA TYR A 56 -2.34 -16.65 14.61
C TYR A 56 -3.22 -16.74 15.86
N LEU A 57 -4.52 -16.49 15.72
CA LEU A 57 -5.46 -16.50 16.85
C LEU A 57 -5.56 -17.88 17.50
N ASP A 58 -5.56 -18.95 16.69
CA ASP A 58 -5.57 -20.31 17.21
C ASP A 58 -4.25 -20.67 17.90
N THR A 59 -3.12 -20.25 17.34
CA THR A 59 -1.80 -20.47 17.94
C THR A 59 -1.62 -19.65 19.21
N GLU A 60 -2.09 -18.39 19.24
CA GLU A 60 -2.00 -17.50 20.39
C GLU A 60 -2.77 -18.07 21.58
N ARG A 61 -3.99 -18.59 21.35
CA ARG A 61 -4.76 -19.32 22.36
C ARG A 61 -3.96 -20.49 22.95
N ALA A 62 -3.36 -21.31 22.10
CA ALA A 62 -2.54 -22.45 22.54
C ALA A 62 -1.21 -22.04 23.20
N CYS A 63 -0.70 -20.82 22.95
CA CYS A 63 0.54 -20.34 23.57
C CYS A 63 0.40 -20.10 25.07
N TYR A 64 -0.79 -19.74 25.55
CA TYR A 64 -1.02 -19.50 26.98
C TYR A 64 -0.87 -20.75 27.86
N ASP A 65 -1.01 -21.94 27.28
CA ASP A 65 -0.82 -23.21 27.98
C ASP A 65 0.66 -23.63 28.07
N ARG A 66 1.58 -22.85 27.48
CA ARG A 66 3.01 -23.20 27.42
C ARG A 66 3.82 -22.47 28.49
N PHE A 67 4.88 -23.11 28.98
CA PHE A 67 5.79 -22.48 29.94
C PHE A 67 6.46 -21.19 29.42
N LEU A 68 6.85 -21.16 28.14
CA LEU A 68 7.45 -19.99 27.49
C LEU A 68 6.45 -19.24 26.62
N VAL A 69 5.36 -18.74 27.23
CA VAL A 69 4.25 -18.04 26.55
C VAL A 69 4.76 -16.94 25.62
N ASN A 70 5.61 -16.05 26.12
CA ASN A 70 6.11 -14.90 25.35
C ASN A 70 6.86 -15.34 24.09
N ARG A 71 7.77 -16.32 24.23
CA ARG A 71 8.52 -16.85 23.08
C ARG A 71 7.59 -17.51 22.06
N CYS A 72 6.55 -18.22 22.51
CA CYS A 72 5.55 -18.82 21.63
C CYS A 72 4.79 -17.74 20.84
N ILE A 73 4.31 -16.70 21.53
CA ILE A 73 3.57 -15.60 20.91
C ILE A 73 4.47 -14.86 19.90
N ASP A 74 5.73 -14.61 20.23
CA ASP A 74 6.67 -13.95 19.31
C ASP A 74 6.90 -14.77 18.04
N GLN A 75 7.02 -16.10 18.16
CA GLN A 75 7.10 -17.00 17.01
C GLN A 75 5.81 -17.01 16.17
N ALA A 76 4.65 -16.98 16.83
CA ALA A 76 3.36 -16.89 16.14
C ALA A 76 3.22 -15.56 15.37
N LYS A 77 3.63 -14.44 16.00
CA LYS A 77 3.67 -13.12 15.35
C LYS A 77 4.62 -13.11 14.16
N ALA A 78 5.82 -13.68 14.30
CA ALA A 78 6.80 -13.76 13.22
C ALA A 78 6.23 -14.52 12.00
N LYS A 79 5.59 -15.68 12.23
CA LYS A 79 4.93 -16.46 11.17
C LYS A 79 3.78 -15.69 10.52
N ARG A 80 2.91 -15.05 11.32
CA ARG A 80 1.83 -14.19 10.81
C ARG A 80 2.37 -13.09 9.91
N LEU A 81 3.43 -12.40 10.34
CA LEU A 81 4.06 -11.33 9.57
C LEU A 81 4.64 -11.83 8.25
N GLU A 82 5.27 -13.01 8.25
CA GLU A 82 5.77 -13.63 7.03
C GLU A 82 4.66 -13.89 6.01
N THR A 83 3.55 -14.52 6.44
CA THR A 83 2.41 -14.79 5.55
C THR A 83 1.76 -13.49 5.07
N ILE A 84 1.62 -12.49 5.93
CA ILE A 84 1.09 -11.17 5.54
C ILE A 84 1.99 -10.48 4.51
N ARG A 85 3.33 -10.62 4.60
CA ARG A 85 4.25 -10.06 3.59
C ARG A 85 4.01 -10.70 2.22
N ARG A 86 3.91 -12.02 2.15
CA ARG A 86 3.59 -12.76 0.91
C ARG A 86 2.25 -12.30 0.32
N ALA A 87 1.23 -12.14 1.16
CA ALA A 87 -0.06 -11.60 0.71
C ALA A 87 0.06 -10.18 0.12
N ARG A 88 0.86 -9.31 0.74
CA ARG A 88 1.10 -7.95 0.24
C ARG A 88 1.85 -7.94 -1.10
N GLU A 89 2.73 -8.90 -1.33
CA GLU A 89 3.44 -9.06 -2.61
C GLU A 89 2.46 -9.39 -3.74
N LEU A 90 1.52 -10.31 -3.50
CA LEU A 90 0.45 -10.63 -4.45
C LEU A 90 -0.46 -9.43 -4.71
N GLU A 91 -0.89 -8.74 -3.66
CA GLU A 91 -1.69 -7.51 -3.81
C GLU A 91 -0.91 -6.42 -4.58
N ALA A 92 0.42 -6.33 -4.41
CA ALA A 92 1.26 -5.38 -5.13
C ALA A 92 1.41 -5.76 -6.61
N GLU A 93 1.46 -7.05 -6.93
CA GLU A 93 1.38 -7.51 -8.32
C GLU A 93 0.04 -7.15 -8.95
N ALA A 94 -1.08 -7.42 -8.27
CA ALA A 94 -2.41 -7.02 -8.73
C ALA A 94 -2.49 -5.51 -9.01
N ARG A 95 -2.01 -4.67 -8.09
CA ARG A 95 -1.96 -3.21 -8.28
C ARG A 95 -1.11 -2.80 -9.48
N ARG A 96 -0.01 -3.49 -9.76
CA ARG A 96 0.83 -3.21 -10.95
C ARG A 96 0.06 -3.50 -12.24
N ILE A 97 -0.70 -4.59 -12.28
CA ILE A 97 -1.55 -4.94 -13.42
C ILE A 97 -2.65 -3.90 -13.62
N ASP A 98 -3.39 -3.54 -12.56
CA ASP A 98 -4.44 -2.51 -12.61
C ASP A 98 -3.91 -1.17 -13.13
N LEU A 99 -2.73 -0.75 -12.65
CA LEU A 99 -2.11 0.51 -13.07
C LEU A 99 -1.67 0.45 -14.53
N ALA A 100 -1.14 -0.68 -15.00
CA ALA A 100 -0.77 -0.86 -16.39
C ALA A 100 -2.00 -0.77 -17.31
N GLU A 101 -3.10 -1.44 -16.96
CA GLU A 101 -4.34 -1.37 -17.74
C GLU A 101 -4.95 0.03 -17.74
N ARG A 102 -4.97 0.70 -16.58
CA ARG A 102 -5.43 2.10 -16.50
C ARG A 102 -4.59 3.04 -17.37
N ARG A 103 -3.27 2.83 -17.44
CA ARG A 103 -2.38 3.60 -18.32
C ARG A 103 -2.69 3.33 -19.78
N ARG A 104 -2.82 2.06 -20.19
CA ARG A 104 -3.22 1.70 -21.57
C ARG A 104 -4.54 2.35 -21.97
N LEU A 105 -5.58 2.26 -21.13
CA LEU A 105 -6.86 2.88 -21.39
C LEU A 105 -6.77 4.43 -21.46
N ALA A 106 -5.87 5.04 -20.69
CA ALA A 106 -5.64 6.48 -20.76
C ALA A 106 -4.90 6.89 -22.05
N GLU A 107 -3.94 6.09 -22.50
CA GLU A 107 -3.26 6.26 -23.79
C GLU A 107 -4.24 6.15 -24.96
N GLU A 108 -5.08 5.12 -24.96
CA GLU A 108 -6.11 4.89 -25.99
C GLU A 108 -7.12 6.05 -26.05
N ARG A 109 -7.42 6.67 -24.90
CA ARG A 109 -8.33 7.83 -24.80
C ARG A 109 -7.63 9.16 -25.08
N GLY A 110 -6.32 9.17 -25.35
CA GLY A 110 -5.53 10.39 -25.54
C GLY A 110 -5.43 11.26 -24.28
N LEU A 111 -5.63 10.69 -23.10
CA LEU A 111 -5.65 11.39 -21.81
C LEU A 111 -4.28 11.44 -21.12
N LEU A 112 -3.28 10.72 -21.64
CA LEU A 112 -1.90 10.94 -21.22
C LEU A 112 -1.34 12.18 -21.93
N LEU A 113 -1.54 13.35 -21.32
CA LEU A 113 -0.64 14.48 -21.59
C LEU A 113 0.76 14.02 -21.19
N ALA A 114 1.69 13.99 -22.15
CA ALA A 114 3.11 13.81 -21.87
C ALA A 114 3.49 14.75 -20.71
N PRO A 115 4.35 14.34 -19.76
CA PRO A 115 4.87 15.27 -18.78
C PRO A 115 5.50 16.42 -19.56
N ALA A 116 4.85 17.58 -19.55
CA ALA A 116 5.39 18.78 -20.16
C ALA A 116 6.79 18.94 -19.57
N PRO A 117 7.85 19.05 -20.40
CA PRO A 117 9.16 19.40 -19.88
C PRO A 117 8.97 20.66 -19.05
N LEU A 118 9.41 20.63 -17.79
CA LEU A 118 9.47 21.84 -16.96
C LEU A 118 10.57 22.73 -17.55
N GLU A 119 10.26 23.40 -18.66
CA GLU A 119 11.05 24.50 -19.18
C GLU A 119 10.93 25.64 -18.16
N ARG A 120 11.98 25.78 -17.36
CA ARG A 120 12.21 26.95 -16.54
C ARG A 120 12.37 28.14 -17.50
N PRO A 121 11.50 29.16 -17.49
CA PRO A 121 11.58 30.24 -18.45
C PRO A 121 12.86 31.04 -18.19
N ALA A 122 13.77 31.02 -19.16
CA ALA A 122 14.80 32.04 -19.30
C ALA A 122 14.15 33.25 -19.99
N GLU A 123 13.99 34.35 -19.26
CA GLU A 123 13.86 35.69 -19.85
C GLU A 123 15.14 35.92 -20.69
N PRO A 124 15.06 36.39 -21.96
CA PRO A 124 14.97 37.84 -22.16
C PRO A 124 14.38 38.36 -23.51
N ASP A 125 14.18 39.68 -23.49
CA ASP A 125 14.32 40.68 -24.55
C ASP A 125 13.39 40.68 -25.77
N PHE A 126 12.41 41.60 -25.70
CA PHE A 126 11.67 42.12 -26.84
C PHE A 126 12.50 43.16 -27.62
N THR A 127 12.76 42.88 -28.89
CA THR A 127 12.98 43.90 -29.93
C THR A 127 12.09 43.60 -31.14
N PRO A 128 11.20 44.50 -31.59
CA PRO A 128 10.36 44.24 -32.76
C PRO A 128 10.92 44.94 -34.00
N ALA A 129 11.11 44.20 -35.11
CA ALA A 129 10.94 44.64 -36.51
C ALA A 129 11.42 43.56 -37.51
N PRO A 130 11.02 43.60 -38.79
CA PRO A 130 9.68 43.72 -39.33
C PRO A 130 9.28 42.45 -40.14
N ALA A 131 7.98 42.30 -40.38
CA ALA A 131 7.40 41.17 -41.10
C ALA A 131 7.85 41.09 -42.58
N THR A 132 8.34 39.91 -42.99
CA THR A 132 8.28 39.48 -44.39
C THR A 132 7.26 38.37 -44.52
N ALA A 133 6.14 38.72 -45.13
CA ALA A 133 5.04 37.83 -45.45
C ALA A 133 5.46 36.79 -46.50
N SER A 134 5.33 35.51 -46.15
CA SER A 134 5.13 34.44 -47.11
C SER A 134 3.81 33.76 -46.76
N THR A 135 2.78 34.06 -47.54
CA THR A 135 1.44 33.50 -47.44
C THR A 135 1.41 32.10 -48.07
N PRO A 136 1.21 31.01 -47.32
CA PRO A 136 0.68 29.77 -47.91
C PRO A 136 -0.81 29.97 -48.26
N PRO A 137 -1.33 29.37 -49.34
CA PRO A 137 -2.71 29.56 -49.75
C PRO A 137 -3.68 29.11 -48.64
N VAL A 138 -4.52 30.04 -48.21
CA VAL A 138 -5.60 29.81 -47.25
C VAL A 138 -6.57 28.79 -47.85
N PRO A 139 -6.77 27.60 -47.24
CA PRO A 139 -7.90 26.77 -47.62
C PRO A 139 -9.18 27.55 -47.29
N ALA A 140 -10.11 27.62 -48.25
CA ALA A 140 -11.36 28.34 -48.12
C ALA A 140 -12.03 28.04 -46.77
N PRO A 141 -12.52 29.05 -46.03
CA PRO A 141 -13.17 28.81 -44.76
C PRO A 141 -14.42 27.96 -45.00
N ILE A 142 -14.41 26.75 -44.46
CA ILE A 142 -15.63 25.94 -44.34
C ILE A 142 -16.60 26.82 -43.53
N PRO A 143 -17.80 27.16 -44.05
CA PRO A 143 -18.75 27.95 -43.29
C PRO A 143 -19.07 27.20 -42.00
N ALA A 144 -18.82 27.85 -40.86
CA ALA A 144 -19.21 27.30 -39.56
C ALA A 144 -20.71 26.98 -39.61
N PRO A 145 -21.14 25.80 -39.14
CA PRO A 145 -22.57 25.48 -39.13
C PRO A 145 -23.28 26.58 -38.36
N ALA A 146 -24.32 27.17 -38.95
CA ALA A 146 -25.11 28.21 -38.31
C ALA A 146 -25.62 27.68 -36.96
N SER A 147 -24.98 28.10 -35.86
CA SER A 147 -25.40 27.69 -34.53
C SER A 147 -26.78 28.27 -34.28
N THR A 148 -27.72 27.40 -33.95
CA THR A 148 -29.00 27.87 -33.44
C THR A 148 -28.76 28.51 -32.07
N THR A 149 -29.56 29.52 -31.72
CA THR A 149 -29.50 30.18 -30.42
C THR A 149 -29.60 29.18 -29.25
N GLU A 150 -30.28 28.05 -29.46
CA GLU A 150 -30.37 26.95 -28.51
C GLU A 150 -29.05 26.19 -28.32
N ALA A 151 -28.31 25.91 -29.39
CA ALA A 151 -27.00 25.26 -29.30
C ALA A 151 -25.98 26.14 -28.56
N ASP A 152 -26.04 27.46 -28.75
CA ASP A 152 -25.21 28.42 -28.02
C ASP A 152 -25.57 28.48 -26.53
N ARG A 153 -26.87 28.48 -26.19
CA ARG A 153 -27.34 28.41 -24.80
C ARG A 153 -26.88 27.13 -24.11
N LEU A 154 -26.98 25.99 -24.77
CA LEU A 154 -26.58 24.71 -24.20
C LEU A 154 -25.06 24.62 -23.98
N ARG A 155 -24.25 25.19 -24.89
CA ARG A 155 -22.80 25.32 -24.70
C ARG A 155 -22.47 26.25 -23.52
N ALA A 156 -23.15 27.39 -23.41
CA ALA A 156 -22.97 28.32 -22.29
C ALA A 156 -23.36 27.69 -20.94
N GLN A 157 -24.45 26.93 -20.89
CA GLN A 157 -24.89 26.19 -19.72
C GLN A 157 -23.84 25.16 -19.28
N ARG A 158 -23.39 24.29 -20.19
CA ARG A 158 -22.36 23.29 -19.88
C ARG A 158 -21.04 23.92 -19.41
N ALA A 159 -20.65 25.05 -19.99
CA ALA A 159 -19.47 25.79 -19.55
C ALA A 159 -19.65 26.39 -18.15
N ALA A 160 -20.86 26.84 -17.79
CA ALA A 160 -21.17 27.30 -16.44
C ALA A 160 -21.15 26.14 -15.44
N GLU A 161 -21.76 25.01 -15.78
CA GLU A 161 -21.76 23.79 -14.96
C GLU A 161 -20.34 23.25 -14.73
N ALA A 162 -19.50 23.22 -15.78
CA ALA A 162 -18.10 22.81 -15.66
C ALA A 162 -17.32 23.74 -14.71
N ARG A 163 -17.47 25.07 -14.83
CA ARG A 163 -16.84 26.03 -13.92
C ARG A 163 -17.32 25.88 -12.49
N ALA A 164 -18.60 25.61 -12.29
CA ALA A 164 -19.17 25.37 -10.95
C ALA A 164 -18.62 24.07 -10.35
N ALA A 165 -18.53 23.00 -11.14
CA ALA A 165 -17.95 21.73 -10.73
C ALA A 165 -16.46 21.87 -10.37
N ASP A 166 -15.67 22.60 -11.16
CA ASP A 166 -14.27 22.88 -10.86
C ASP A 166 -14.09 23.70 -9.58
N ALA A 167 -14.94 24.71 -9.37
CA ALA A 167 -14.94 25.51 -8.15
C ALA A 167 -15.28 24.65 -6.91
N ALA A 168 -16.30 23.78 -7.01
CA ALA A 168 -16.66 22.85 -5.96
C ALA A 168 -15.55 21.84 -5.67
N ALA A 169 -14.88 21.32 -6.70
CA ALA A 169 -13.77 20.39 -6.56
C ALA A 169 -12.56 21.05 -5.85
N ARG A 170 -12.25 22.30 -6.20
CA ARG A 170 -11.18 23.09 -5.54
C ARG A 170 -11.53 23.39 -4.07
N ALA A 171 -12.77 23.75 -3.78
CA ALA A 171 -13.23 23.99 -2.40
C ALA A 171 -13.12 22.71 -1.56
N ALA A 172 -13.64 21.59 -2.05
CA ALA A 172 -13.54 20.30 -1.35
C ALA A 172 -12.09 19.84 -1.15
N GLN A 173 -11.20 20.16 -2.09
CA GLN A 173 -9.78 19.87 -1.93
C GLN A 173 -9.12 20.75 -0.86
N ALA A 174 -9.45 22.04 -0.84
CA ALA A 174 -8.96 22.97 0.19
C ALA A 174 -9.41 22.54 1.61
N GLU A 175 -10.64 22.06 1.76
CA GLU A 175 -11.15 21.50 3.02
C GLU A 175 -10.34 20.27 3.46
N ARG A 176 -10.12 19.31 2.56
CA ARG A 176 -9.30 18.12 2.85
C ARG A 176 -7.85 18.48 3.17
N ASP A 177 -7.29 19.49 2.52
CA ASP A 177 -5.94 19.96 2.79
C ASP A 177 -5.83 20.68 4.14
N ALA A 178 -6.86 21.44 4.52
CA ALA A 178 -6.97 22.03 5.85
C ALA A 178 -7.09 20.96 6.93
N GLU A 179 -7.95 19.95 6.74
CA GLU A 179 -8.09 18.81 7.66
C GLU A 179 -6.74 18.09 7.84
N ARG A 180 -6.08 17.70 6.74
CA ARG A 180 -4.74 17.09 6.80
C ARG A 180 -3.72 17.98 7.50
N ALA A 181 -3.78 19.30 7.33
CA ALA A 181 -2.89 20.22 8.04
C ALA A 181 -3.15 20.22 9.56
N THR A 182 -4.42 20.17 9.98
CA THR A 182 -4.78 20.05 11.41
C THR A 182 -4.34 18.72 12.01
N GLU A 183 -4.50 17.61 11.28
CA GLU A 183 -4.04 16.29 11.72
C GLU A 183 -2.52 16.24 11.88
N ARG A 184 -1.76 16.79 10.91
CA ARG A 184 -0.30 16.89 11.01
C ARG A 184 0.12 17.71 12.22
N ALA A 185 -0.48 18.88 12.44
CA ALA A 185 -0.17 19.71 13.59
C ALA A 185 -0.49 19.01 14.92
N ARG A 186 -1.59 18.24 14.98
CA ARG A 186 -1.92 17.43 16.15
C ARG A 186 -0.89 16.31 16.37
N ALA A 187 -0.52 15.58 15.32
CA ALA A 187 0.46 14.51 15.40
C ALA A 187 1.84 15.02 15.84
N GLU A 188 2.26 16.20 15.38
CA GLU A 188 3.48 16.87 15.81
C GLU A 188 3.43 17.24 17.30
N ARG A 189 2.32 17.80 17.78
CA ARG A 189 2.14 18.11 19.21
C ARG A 189 2.18 16.85 20.07
N GLU A 190 1.51 15.79 19.65
CA GLU A 190 1.52 14.50 20.36
C GLU A 190 2.93 13.87 20.35
N ALA A 191 3.67 13.98 19.25
CA ALA A 191 5.06 13.54 19.17
C ALA A 191 5.98 14.34 20.09
N ALA A 192 5.83 15.66 20.14
CA ALA A 192 6.56 16.53 21.07
C ALA A 192 6.26 16.16 22.52
N ALA A 193 4.98 15.98 22.87
CA ALA A 193 4.57 15.56 24.21
C ALA A 193 5.18 14.20 24.63
N ARG A 194 5.23 13.23 23.69
CA ARG A 194 5.90 11.94 23.93
C ARG A 194 7.41 12.10 24.12
N ALA A 195 8.06 12.96 23.34
CA ALA A 195 9.49 13.21 23.46
C ALA A 195 9.83 13.85 24.82
N GLU A 196 9.03 14.82 25.26
CA GLU A 196 9.17 15.43 26.58
C GLU A 196 8.92 14.44 27.72
N ALA A 197 7.89 13.61 27.63
CA ALA A 197 7.62 12.58 28.63
C ALA A 197 8.80 11.61 28.75
N ALA A 198 9.34 11.14 27.62
CA ALA A 198 10.53 10.29 27.62
C ALA A 198 11.77 11.00 28.20
N ALA A 199 11.92 12.31 27.99
CA ALA A 199 13.00 13.09 28.60
C ALA A 199 12.84 13.21 30.12
N ARG A 200 11.62 13.46 30.61
CA ARG A 200 11.31 13.49 32.05
C ARG A 200 11.55 12.14 32.72
N ASP A 201 11.15 11.05 32.07
CA ASP A 201 11.37 9.71 32.60
C ASP A 201 12.85 9.35 32.69
N ARG A 202 13.65 9.71 31.68
CA ARG A 202 15.12 9.57 31.73
C ARG A 202 15.70 10.36 32.89
N ALA A 203 15.34 11.64 33.03
CA ALA A 203 15.84 12.49 34.11
C ALA A 203 15.50 11.91 35.50
N ARG A 204 14.28 11.39 35.68
CA ARG A 204 13.86 10.72 36.93
C ARG A 204 14.67 9.44 37.19
N TYR A 205 14.95 8.65 36.16
CA TYR A 205 15.75 7.45 36.27
C TYR A 205 17.20 7.77 36.67
N ASP A 206 17.81 8.77 36.02
CA ASP A 206 19.17 9.23 36.28
C ASP A 206 19.33 9.84 37.68
N GLU A 207 18.33 10.58 38.16
CA GLU A 207 18.29 11.07 39.53
C GLU A 207 18.28 9.92 40.54
N ARG A 208 17.44 8.91 40.31
CA ARG A 208 17.36 7.74 41.18
C ARG A 208 18.68 6.96 41.21
N ILE A 209 19.35 6.82 40.08
CA ILE A 209 20.70 6.22 40.04
C ILE A 209 21.66 7.00 40.93
N ARG A 210 21.73 8.34 40.77
CA ARG A 210 22.61 9.19 41.59
C ARG A 210 22.31 9.08 43.08
N GLN A 211 21.04 8.98 43.47
CA GLN A 211 20.65 8.74 44.86
C GLN A 211 21.16 7.39 45.36
N TYR A 212 20.96 6.30 44.60
CA TYR A 212 21.48 4.98 44.97
C TYR A 212 23.01 4.95 45.08
N GLU A 213 23.73 5.61 44.16
CA GLU A 213 25.19 5.71 44.19
C GLU A 213 25.67 6.51 45.40
N ALA A 214 24.98 7.59 45.76
CA ALA A 214 25.31 8.40 46.94
C ALA A 214 25.08 7.63 48.25
N GLU A 215 23.98 6.89 48.38
CA GLU A 215 23.72 6.03 49.53
C GLU A 215 24.77 4.92 49.65
N GLN A 216 25.09 4.25 48.54
CA GLN A 216 26.18 3.25 48.49
C GLN A 216 27.54 3.82 48.90
N ALA A 217 27.85 5.06 48.52
CA ALA A 217 29.09 5.72 48.93
C ALA A 217 29.12 6.01 50.43
N LYS A 218 27.99 6.42 51.03
CA LYS A 218 27.87 6.64 52.47
C LYS A 218 28.01 5.34 53.26
N GLU A 219 27.35 4.26 52.83
CA GLU A 219 27.46 2.94 53.44
C GLU A 219 28.93 2.48 53.46
N LYS A 220 29.63 2.57 52.32
CA LYS A 220 31.05 2.20 52.21
C LYS A 220 31.96 3.06 53.10
N ALA A 221 31.68 4.36 53.22
CA ALA A 221 32.46 5.25 54.08
C ALA A 221 32.22 4.98 55.58
N GLY A 222 30.99 4.62 55.97
CA GLY A 222 30.65 4.27 57.35
C GLY A 222 31.14 2.88 57.80
N GLN A 223 31.56 2.03 56.85
CA GLN A 223 32.04 0.67 57.12
C GLN A 223 33.58 0.55 57.17
N GLN A 224 34.32 1.65 57.08
CA GLN A 224 35.77 1.65 57.29
C GLN A 224 36.07 1.47 58.79
N PRO A 225 36.71 0.36 59.20
CA PRO A 225 37.08 0.16 60.60
C PRO A 225 38.29 1.05 60.95
N GLU A 226 38.25 1.70 62.12
CA GLU A 226 39.41 2.34 62.76
C GLU A 226 40.52 1.33 63.10
#